data_AF-A0AA39QQG4-F1
#
_entry.id   AF-A0AA39QQG4-F1
#
_cell.length_a   1.000
_cell.length_b   1.000
_cell.length_c   1.000
_cell.angle_alpha   90.00
_cell.angle_beta   90.00
_cell.angle_gamma   90.00
#
_symmetry.space_group_name_H-M   'P 1'
#
loop_
_entity.id
_entity.type
_entity.pdbx_description
1 polymer ?
#
loop_
_entity_poly.entity_id
_entity_poly.type
_entity_poly.pdbx_seq_one_letter_code
_entity_poly.pdbx_strand_id
1 'polypeptide(L)'
;MSASETPTSTTINTPTTTAAPSIISDKPHARLPLAVRKNVRDGFETKQAELEEELSKIMGTPWRIDVDPSYLYTCATEDQSYARQNLGPMITEYISSATARIRTWINETSTPGQSELNRLATTHSITITRATDPEISICGCDIANGQLRILFAEDRLGYNINDALANLQDAVNAAGVAAAGPEGAKELDFNAKRSIRDDYDTKIDAVSERIKKILALPVLTLVPNFSTNFATITASELAAKGSSGQSGLWDREWQKHIGALTLQYFSEFADHLEYAGFGKDDMLQEGFKEVVEKNEIALRVVGRLERGTYNECGVEEGVVVLRTTPGYWGTNVGQAGEGLMDLL
;
A
#
# COMPACT_ATOMS: atom_id res chain seq x y z
N MET A 1 -5.43 57.62 -53.85
CA MET A 1 -5.94 57.09 -52.57
C MET A 1 -4.99 55.98 -52.15
N SER A 2 -3.98 56.34 -51.36
CA SER A 2 -2.96 55.41 -50.86
C SER A 2 -3.51 54.71 -49.62
N ALA A 3 -3.64 53.38 -49.68
CA ALA A 3 -3.91 52.56 -48.50
C ALA A 3 -2.58 51.95 -48.05
N SER A 4 -2.17 52.33 -46.85
CA SER A 4 -1.00 51.85 -46.13
C SER A 4 -1.32 50.49 -45.52
N GLU A 5 -0.60 49.45 -45.92
CA GLU A 5 -0.58 48.17 -45.21
C GLU A 5 0.43 48.26 -44.05
N THR A 6 -0.05 47.97 -42.85
CA THR A 6 0.75 47.89 -41.62
C THR A 6 1.07 46.41 -41.36
N PRO A 7 2.32 46.01 -41.06
CA PRO A 7 2.62 44.62 -40.76
C PRO A 7 2.28 44.30 -39.30
N THR A 8 1.44 43.29 -39.10
CA THR A 8 1.08 42.69 -37.81
C THR A 8 2.30 42.03 -37.17
N SER A 9 2.70 42.53 -36.01
CA SER A 9 3.79 41.99 -35.20
C SER A 9 3.35 40.69 -34.54
N THR A 10 3.95 39.57 -34.95
CA THR A 10 3.81 38.26 -34.30
C THR A 10 4.62 38.27 -33.01
N THR A 11 3.95 38.38 -31.87
CA THR A 11 4.58 38.23 -30.55
C THR A 11 4.90 36.75 -30.32
N ILE A 12 6.19 36.43 -30.20
CA ILE A 12 6.68 35.10 -29.82
C ILE A 12 6.42 34.94 -28.32
N ASN A 13 5.43 34.11 -27.97
CA ASN A 13 5.20 33.68 -26.59
C ASN A 13 6.37 32.81 -26.13
N THR A 14 7.19 33.35 -25.23
CA THR A 14 8.19 32.59 -24.49
C THR A 14 7.46 31.72 -23.46
N PRO A 15 7.79 30.42 -23.32
CA PRO A 15 7.12 29.57 -22.34
C PRO A 15 7.49 30.04 -20.93
N THR A 16 6.47 30.42 -20.17
CA THR A 16 6.58 30.74 -18.75
C THR A 16 7.01 29.48 -18.00
N THR A 17 8.20 29.51 -17.41
CA THR A 17 8.68 28.50 -16.47
C THR A 17 7.68 28.38 -15.33
N THR A 18 6.92 27.28 -15.30
CA THR A 18 6.07 26.92 -14.17
C THR A 18 6.96 26.76 -12.94
N ALA A 19 6.83 27.68 -11.99
CA ALA A 19 7.49 27.56 -10.69
C ALA A 19 7.05 26.24 -10.02
N ALA A 20 8.01 25.54 -9.42
CA ALA A 20 7.74 24.35 -8.62
C ALA A 20 6.74 24.70 -7.50
N PRO A 21 5.83 23.78 -7.14
CA PRO A 21 4.89 24.00 -6.05
C PRO A 21 5.67 24.28 -4.76
N SER A 22 5.54 25.51 -4.25
CA SER A 22 6.16 25.95 -3.01
C SER A 22 5.49 25.26 -1.81
N ILE A 23 6.31 24.88 -0.84
CA ILE A 23 5.89 24.40 0.48
C ILE A 23 4.92 25.42 1.08
N ILE A 24 3.65 25.03 1.29
CA ILE A 24 2.69 25.85 2.03
C ILE A 24 3.13 25.80 3.49
N SER A 25 3.91 26.79 3.91
CA SER A 25 4.39 26.94 5.29
C SER A 25 3.30 27.57 6.17
N ASP A 26 2.99 26.92 7.29
CA ASP A 26 2.12 27.44 8.36
C ASP A 26 2.84 28.46 9.27
N LYS A 27 4.18 28.54 9.17
CA LYS A 27 5.02 29.47 9.93
C LYS A 27 5.85 30.38 9.01
N PRO A 28 6.10 31.64 9.40
CA PRO A 28 6.96 32.53 8.62
C PRO A 28 8.42 32.01 8.59
N HIS A 29 9.05 32.09 7.43
CA HIS A 29 10.45 31.70 7.24
C HIS A 29 11.38 32.65 8.02
N ALA A 30 12.17 32.11 8.95
CA ALA A 30 13.11 32.92 9.73
C ALA A 30 14.37 33.23 8.92
N ARG A 31 14.91 34.44 9.08
CA ARG A 31 16.26 34.75 8.61
C ARG A 31 17.27 33.97 9.48
N LEU A 32 17.93 32.98 8.90
CA LEU A 32 18.90 32.15 9.60
C LEU A 32 20.11 32.98 10.13
N PRO A 33 20.47 32.85 11.42
CA PRO A 33 21.71 33.42 11.95
C PRO A 33 22.95 32.95 11.16
N LEU A 34 24.02 33.76 11.13
CA LEU A 34 25.23 33.42 10.36
C LEU A 34 25.82 32.07 10.77
N ALA A 35 25.88 31.77 12.08
CA ALA A 35 26.36 30.49 12.58
C ALA A 35 25.53 29.31 12.06
N VAL A 36 24.20 29.47 12.02
CA VAL A 36 23.27 28.45 11.51
C VAL A 36 23.42 28.29 10.00
N ARG A 37 23.52 29.38 9.23
CA ARG A 37 23.78 29.32 7.78
C ARG A 37 25.08 28.58 7.46
N LYS A 38 26.15 28.87 8.21
CA LYS A 38 27.42 28.14 8.05
C LYS A 38 27.25 26.65 8.39
N ASN A 39 26.53 26.31 9.46
CA ASN A 39 26.26 24.94 9.86
C ASN A 39 25.44 24.18 8.78
N VAL A 40 24.41 24.81 8.20
CA VAL A 40 23.62 24.27 7.08
C VAL A 40 24.49 24.04 5.86
N ARG A 41 25.27 25.05 5.45
CA ARG A 41 26.19 24.93 4.32
C ARG A 41 27.17 23.77 4.50
N ASP A 42 27.87 23.75 5.62
CA ASP A 42 28.95 22.79 5.87
C ASP A 42 28.41 21.37 6.13
N GLY A 43 27.24 21.26 6.76
CA GLY A 43 26.65 20.00 7.19
C GLY A 43 25.75 19.32 6.17
N PHE A 44 25.04 20.09 5.34
CA PHE A 44 24.01 19.61 4.41
C PHE A 44 24.24 20.04 2.95
N GLU A 45 24.34 21.34 2.65
CA GLU A 45 24.38 21.82 1.25
C GLU A 45 25.58 21.25 0.47
N THR A 46 26.73 21.11 1.13
CA THR A 46 27.94 20.48 0.55
C THR A 46 27.78 19.00 0.23
N LYS A 47 26.86 18.30 0.90
CA LYS A 47 26.59 16.86 0.74
C LYS A 47 25.33 16.57 -0.08
N GLN A 48 24.52 17.59 -0.38
CA GLN A 48 23.22 17.41 -0.99
C GLN A 48 23.30 16.64 -2.32
N ALA A 49 24.27 16.98 -3.18
CA ALA A 49 24.44 16.30 -4.46
C ALA A 49 24.74 14.79 -4.31
N GLU A 50 25.58 14.41 -3.32
CA GLU A 50 25.88 13.01 -3.04
C GLU A 50 24.65 12.26 -2.52
N LEU A 51 23.88 12.89 -1.63
CA LEU A 51 22.64 12.32 -1.10
C LEU A 51 21.57 12.15 -2.18
N GLU A 52 21.43 13.12 -3.09
CA GLU A 52 20.53 13.04 -4.24
C GLU A 52 20.96 11.95 -5.22
N GLU A 53 22.26 11.79 -5.46
CA GLU A 53 22.80 10.69 -6.28
C GLU A 53 22.48 9.33 -5.65
N GLU A 54 22.70 9.17 -4.34
CA GLU A 54 22.40 7.92 -3.63
C GLU A 54 20.91 7.58 -3.70
N LEU A 55 20.04 8.56 -3.42
CA LEU A 55 18.59 8.38 -3.48
C LEU A 55 18.14 8.05 -4.92
N SER A 56 18.61 8.81 -5.91
CA SER A 56 18.28 8.58 -7.32
C SER A 56 18.71 7.19 -7.79
N LYS A 57 19.87 6.70 -7.33
CA LYS A 57 20.36 5.36 -7.64
C LYS A 57 19.44 4.27 -7.07
N ILE A 58 18.97 4.42 -5.84
CA ILE A 58 18.01 3.49 -5.23
C ILE A 58 16.67 3.54 -5.99
N MET A 59 16.22 4.75 -6.33
CA MET A 59 14.93 4.96 -6.98
C MET A 59 14.95 4.67 -8.49
N GLY A 60 16.12 4.50 -9.10
CA GLY A 60 16.29 4.19 -10.53
C GLY A 60 15.87 5.31 -11.47
N THR A 61 15.56 6.49 -10.94
CA THR A 61 15.17 7.70 -11.65
C THR A 61 15.67 8.91 -10.85
N PRO A 62 15.88 10.10 -11.44
CA PRO A 62 16.35 11.26 -10.70
C PRO A 62 15.36 11.70 -9.61
N TRP A 63 15.86 11.79 -8.38
CA TRP A 63 15.18 12.33 -7.21
C TRP A 63 15.94 13.52 -6.64
N ARG A 64 15.22 14.49 -6.06
CA ARG A 64 15.80 15.68 -5.43
C ARG A 64 15.46 15.79 -3.96
N ILE A 65 16.32 16.47 -3.20
CA ILE A 65 16.07 16.83 -1.81
C ILE A 65 15.57 18.28 -1.80
N ASP A 66 14.34 18.47 -1.36
CA ASP A 66 13.67 19.77 -1.35
C ASP A 66 13.32 20.15 0.09
N VAL A 67 14.35 20.46 0.87
CA VAL A 67 14.24 20.82 2.28
C VAL A 67 14.47 22.32 2.43
N ASP A 68 13.64 22.99 3.22
CA ASP A 68 13.86 24.38 3.61
C ASP A 68 14.43 24.47 5.05
N PRO A 69 15.74 24.76 5.21
CA PRO A 69 16.35 24.93 6.52
C PRO A 69 15.76 26.12 7.31
N SER A 70 15.25 27.15 6.63
CA SER A 70 14.66 28.33 7.29
C SER A 70 13.35 27.96 8.00
N TYR A 71 12.51 27.16 7.34
CA TYR A 71 11.31 26.57 7.94
C TYR A 71 11.65 25.70 9.14
N LEU A 72 12.58 24.74 8.97
CA LEU A 72 12.98 23.84 10.05
C LEU A 72 13.54 24.58 11.25
N TYR A 73 14.32 25.65 11.04
CA TYR A 73 14.81 26.48 12.12
C TYR A 73 13.69 27.19 12.89
N THR A 74 12.63 27.65 12.20
CA THR A 74 11.43 28.21 12.85
C THR A 74 10.66 27.16 13.66
N CYS A 75 10.74 25.89 13.28
CA CYS A 75 10.10 24.79 14.03
C CYS A 75 10.91 24.33 15.24
N ALA A 76 12.20 24.67 15.35
CA ALA A 76 13.03 24.28 16.48
C ALA A 76 12.71 25.13 17.74
N THR A 77 12.29 24.48 18.82
CA THR A 77 12.07 25.16 20.11
C THR A 77 13.38 25.46 20.84
N GLU A 78 13.33 26.28 21.89
CA GLU A 78 14.52 26.65 22.67
C GLU A 78 15.22 25.45 23.29
N ASP A 79 14.45 24.45 23.72
CA ASP A 79 14.95 23.23 24.35
C ASP A 79 15.52 22.22 23.32
N GLN A 80 15.32 22.45 22.02
CA GLN A 80 15.83 21.60 20.95
C GLN A 80 17.22 22.04 20.48
N SER A 81 18.19 21.93 21.39
CA SER A 81 19.57 22.33 21.14
C SER A 81 20.18 21.68 19.89
N TYR A 82 19.83 20.42 19.60
CA TYR A 82 20.30 19.73 18.40
C TYR A 82 19.83 20.40 17.11
N ALA A 83 18.52 20.62 16.94
CA ALA A 83 17.95 21.27 15.76
C ALA A 83 18.42 22.73 15.60
N ARG A 84 18.66 23.45 16.71
CA ARG A 84 19.12 24.85 16.65
C ARG A 84 20.62 25.01 16.38
N GLN A 85 21.46 24.09 16.85
CA GLN A 85 22.92 24.19 16.76
C GLN A 85 23.51 23.35 15.62
N ASN A 86 22.82 22.26 15.24
CA ASN A 86 23.28 21.26 14.28
C ASN A 86 22.26 21.03 13.15
N LEU A 87 21.58 22.09 12.72
CA LEU A 87 20.54 22.04 11.69
C LEU A 87 21.00 21.34 10.39
N GLY A 88 22.20 21.66 9.88
CA GLY A 88 22.76 21.01 8.69
C GLY A 88 22.96 19.51 8.88
N PRO A 89 23.79 19.07 9.84
CA PRO A 89 23.97 17.65 10.14
C PRO A 89 22.65 16.91 10.40
N MET A 90 21.71 17.53 11.13
CA MET A 90 20.39 16.95 11.38
C MET A 90 19.60 16.69 10.09
N ILE A 91 19.59 17.64 9.14
CA ILE A 91 18.95 17.43 7.83
C ILE A 91 19.60 16.25 7.11
N THR A 92 20.94 16.20 7.07
CA THR A 92 21.65 15.07 6.47
C THR A 92 21.28 13.74 7.13
N GLU A 93 21.20 13.67 8.46
CA GLU A 93 20.80 12.45 9.15
C GLU A 93 19.38 12.01 8.82
N TYR A 94 18.43 12.94 8.69
CA TYR A 94 17.06 12.64 8.25
C TYR A 94 17.05 12.03 6.86
N ILE A 95 17.75 12.66 5.91
CA ILE A 95 17.82 12.18 4.54
C ILE A 95 18.54 10.82 4.47
N SER A 96 19.69 10.66 5.11
CA SER A 96 20.41 9.38 5.10
C SER A 96 19.59 8.26 5.74
N SER A 97 18.88 8.54 6.83
CA SER A 97 17.99 7.57 7.48
C SER A 97 16.83 7.20 6.56
N ALA A 98 16.18 8.18 5.93
CA ALA A 98 15.11 7.95 4.96
C ALA A 98 15.60 7.13 3.75
N THR A 99 16.76 7.45 3.18
CA THR A 99 17.38 6.72 2.08
C THR A 99 17.67 5.27 2.45
N ALA A 100 18.20 5.01 3.65
CA ALA A 100 18.41 3.65 4.14
C ALA A 100 17.10 2.88 4.31
N ARG A 101 16.04 3.52 4.82
CA ARG A 101 14.71 2.90 4.99
C ARG A 101 14.04 2.59 3.66
N ILE A 102 14.11 3.49 2.68
CA ILE A 102 13.63 3.25 1.32
C ILE A 102 14.34 2.04 0.71
N ARG A 103 15.67 1.96 0.85
CA ARG A 103 16.45 0.81 0.37
C ARG A 103 15.99 -0.51 0.99
N THR A 104 15.83 -0.55 2.32
CA THR A 104 15.34 -1.75 3.01
C THR A 104 13.94 -2.12 2.54
N TRP A 105 13.03 -1.15 2.46
CA TRP A 105 11.65 -1.39 2.03
C TRP A 105 11.57 -1.88 0.57
N ILE A 106 12.37 -1.33 -0.35
CA ILE A 106 12.46 -1.82 -1.73
C ILE A 106 13.00 -3.25 -1.78
N ASN A 107 14.03 -3.56 -0.97
CA ASN A 107 14.57 -4.93 -0.92
C ASN A 107 13.54 -5.93 -0.38
N GLU A 108 12.71 -5.53 0.59
CA GLU A 108 11.65 -6.36 1.16
C GLU A 108 10.43 -6.51 0.22
N THR A 109 10.19 -5.54 -0.66
CA THR A 109 9.01 -5.53 -1.54
C THR A 109 9.31 -5.90 -3.00
N SER A 110 10.59 -5.99 -3.36
CA SER A 110 11.16 -6.11 -4.72
C SER A 110 10.85 -4.90 -5.63
N THR A 111 11.24 -4.98 -6.92
CA THR A 111 11.07 -3.91 -7.93
C THR A 111 9.72 -3.18 -7.92
N PRO A 112 8.57 -3.83 -7.59
CA PRO A 112 7.29 -3.13 -7.53
C PRO A 112 7.23 -2.00 -6.50
N GLY A 113 7.96 -2.07 -5.37
CA GLY A 113 7.96 -0.99 -4.38
C GLY A 113 8.57 0.29 -4.93
N GLN A 114 9.71 0.16 -5.62
CA GLN A 114 10.39 1.27 -6.29
C GLN A 114 9.48 1.96 -7.32
N SER A 115 8.86 1.16 -8.21
CA SER A 115 7.96 1.67 -9.25
C SER A 115 6.71 2.35 -8.65
N GLU A 116 6.15 1.77 -7.59
CA GLU A 116 4.96 2.33 -6.94
C GLU A 116 5.27 3.67 -6.25
N LEU A 117 6.41 3.76 -5.55
CA LEU A 117 6.81 5.01 -4.92
C LEU A 117 7.09 6.12 -5.96
N ASN A 118 7.74 5.80 -7.08
CA ASN A 118 7.92 6.75 -8.19
C ASN A 118 6.58 7.19 -8.80
N ARG A 119 5.60 6.28 -8.92
CA ARG A 119 4.26 6.59 -9.44
C ARG A 119 3.50 7.55 -8.53
N LEU A 120 3.62 7.38 -7.21
CA LEU A 120 2.88 8.15 -6.20
C LEU A 120 3.56 9.48 -5.88
N ALA A 121 4.87 9.48 -5.71
CA ALA A 121 5.67 10.68 -5.50
C ALA A 121 6.04 11.31 -6.86
N THR A 122 5.03 11.84 -7.55
CA THR A 122 5.14 12.37 -8.93
C THR A 122 6.14 13.50 -9.10
N THR A 123 6.50 14.21 -8.02
CA THR A 123 7.53 15.25 -8.06
C THR A 123 8.94 14.66 -8.02
N HIS A 124 9.09 13.38 -7.67
CA HIS A 124 10.36 12.72 -7.37
C HIS A 124 11.22 13.56 -6.40
N SER A 125 10.60 14.02 -5.32
CA SER A 125 11.29 14.76 -4.28
C SER A 125 10.99 14.23 -2.90
N ILE A 126 11.96 14.43 -1.99
CA ILE A 126 11.80 14.22 -0.56
C ILE A 126 11.95 15.54 0.18
N THR A 127 11.13 15.76 1.21
CA THR A 127 11.22 16.94 2.10
C THR A 127 11.10 16.55 3.58
N ILE A 128 11.32 17.51 4.46
CA ILE A 128 11.09 17.39 5.91
C ILE A 128 10.11 18.48 6.31
N THR A 129 9.00 18.10 6.93
CA THR A 129 8.01 19.06 7.41
C THR A 129 7.34 18.62 8.71
N ARG A 130 6.64 19.53 9.38
CA ARG A 130 5.92 19.23 10.61
C ARG A 130 4.67 18.39 10.29
N ALA A 131 4.42 17.38 11.10
CA ALA A 131 3.17 16.62 11.08
C ALA A 131 1.99 17.53 11.50
N THR A 132 0.91 17.48 10.73
CA THR A 132 -0.39 18.05 11.13
C THR A 132 -1.27 17.01 11.84
N ASP A 133 -0.94 15.74 11.69
CA ASP A 133 -1.62 14.62 12.31
C ASP A 133 -1.09 14.40 13.74
N PRO A 134 -1.94 14.53 14.79
CA PRO A 134 -1.54 14.31 16.16
C PRO A 134 -1.19 12.85 16.48
N GLU A 135 -1.55 11.88 15.63
CA GLU A 135 -1.17 10.46 15.82
C GLU A 135 0.33 10.23 15.57
N ILE A 136 0.98 11.11 14.80
CA ILE A 136 2.42 11.09 14.62
C ILE A 136 3.07 11.68 15.87
N SER A 137 3.47 10.80 16.78
CA SER A 137 4.01 11.18 18.11
C SER A 137 5.47 11.62 18.10
N ILE A 138 6.28 11.18 17.12
CA ILE A 138 7.71 11.52 17.01
C ILE A 138 8.11 11.79 15.56
N CYS A 139 8.18 10.73 14.75
CA CYS A 139 8.56 10.77 13.34
C CYS A 139 7.61 9.88 12.52
N GLY A 140 7.42 10.22 11.25
CA GLY A 140 6.64 9.44 10.31
C GLY A 140 6.85 9.92 8.89
N CYS A 141 5.95 9.54 8.00
CA CYS A 141 5.91 10.03 6.64
C CYS A 141 4.52 9.96 6.03
N ASP A 142 4.37 10.70 4.95
CA ASP A 142 3.28 10.55 4.00
C ASP A 142 3.76 10.90 2.58
N ILE A 143 2.86 10.74 1.60
CA ILE A 143 3.03 11.29 0.26
C ILE A 143 1.91 12.28 0.05
N ALA A 144 2.26 13.56 -0.12
CA ALA A 144 1.29 14.62 -0.36
C ALA A 144 1.82 15.58 -1.41
N ASN A 145 0.93 16.12 -2.24
CA ASN A 145 1.28 17.00 -3.35
C ASN A 145 2.35 16.40 -4.28
N GLY A 146 2.35 15.08 -4.42
CA GLY A 146 3.33 14.33 -5.22
C GLY A 146 4.72 14.22 -4.60
N GLN A 147 4.93 14.65 -3.36
CA GLN A 147 6.22 14.63 -2.67
C GLN A 147 6.20 13.62 -1.52
N LEU A 148 7.29 12.87 -1.34
CA LEU A 148 7.51 12.06 -0.14
C LEU A 148 7.95 13.00 0.99
N ARG A 149 7.21 13.02 2.10
CA ARG A 149 7.51 13.93 3.21
C ARG A 149 7.92 13.14 4.43
N ILE A 150 9.08 13.47 5.00
CA ILE A 150 9.46 13.09 6.36
C ILE A 150 8.71 14.02 7.29
N LEU A 151 7.93 13.44 8.21
CA LEU A 151 7.12 14.18 9.16
C LEU A 151 7.73 14.10 10.55
N PHE A 152 7.78 15.23 11.25
CA PHE A 152 8.14 15.29 12.67
C PHE A 152 7.00 15.90 13.49
N ALA A 153 6.75 15.36 14.68
CA ALA A 153 5.73 15.89 15.58
C ALA A 153 6.11 17.27 16.14
N GLU A 154 5.13 18.01 16.67
CA GLU A 154 5.40 19.26 17.38
C GLU A 154 6.45 19.04 18.48
N ASP A 155 7.44 19.93 18.53
CA ASP A 155 8.55 19.87 19.49
C ASP A 155 9.35 18.56 19.47
N ARG A 156 9.34 17.84 18.34
CA ARG A 156 10.13 16.62 18.09
C ARG A 156 11.09 16.69 16.90
N LEU A 157 11.29 17.86 16.30
CA LEU A 157 12.34 18.05 15.29
C LEU A 157 13.72 17.59 15.80
N GLY A 158 14.33 16.65 15.10
CA GLY A 158 15.63 16.07 15.42
C GLY A 158 15.59 14.91 16.43
N TYR A 159 14.42 14.45 16.84
CA TYR A 159 14.26 13.28 17.72
C TYR A 159 14.09 12.01 16.89
N ASN A 160 14.75 10.91 17.30
CA ASN A 160 14.67 9.59 16.67
C ASN A 160 14.70 9.65 15.14
N ILE A 161 15.71 10.34 14.60
CA ILE A 161 15.85 10.57 13.16
C ILE A 161 15.95 9.25 12.37
N ASN A 162 16.49 8.21 13.01
CA ASN A 162 16.57 6.85 12.48
C ASN A 162 15.19 6.18 12.23
N ASP A 163 14.11 6.77 12.75
CA ASP A 163 12.73 6.36 12.53
C ASP A 163 12.06 7.17 11.41
N ALA A 164 12.81 7.99 10.67
CA ALA A 164 12.33 8.64 9.45
C ALA A 164 11.74 7.59 8.49
N LEU A 165 10.52 7.83 8.02
CA LEU A 165 9.77 6.92 7.15
C LEU A 165 9.41 5.55 7.77
N ALA A 166 9.34 5.41 9.10
CA ALA A 166 8.99 4.14 9.74
C ALA A 166 7.66 3.54 9.25
N ASN A 167 6.71 4.38 8.85
CA ASN A 167 5.39 4.01 8.32
C ASN A 167 5.29 4.11 6.78
N LEU A 168 6.40 3.97 6.04
CA LEU A 168 6.44 4.15 4.57
C LEU A 168 5.41 3.29 3.82
N GLN A 169 5.21 2.04 4.25
CA GLN A 169 4.23 1.16 3.62
C GLN A 169 2.80 1.70 3.73
N ASP A 170 2.44 2.24 4.90
CA ASP A 170 1.12 2.81 5.14
C ASP A 170 0.94 4.11 4.36
N ALA A 171 1.99 4.95 4.29
CA ALA A 171 2.02 6.15 3.48
C ALA A 171 1.80 5.85 1.98
N VAL A 172 2.45 4.80 1.45
CA VAL A 172 2.27 4.34 0.06
C VAL A 172 0.83 3.89 -0.18
N ASN A 173 0.25 3.09 0.72
CA ASN A 173 -1.13 2.63 0.59
C ASN A 173 -2.13 3.79 0.66
N ALA A 174 -1.98 4.69 1.63
CA ALA A 174 -2.85 5.86 1.79
C ALA A 174 -2.80 6.76 0.54
N ALA A 175 -1.61 6.99 0.00
CA ALA A 175 -1.43 7.77 -1.23
C ALA A 175 -2.02 7.06 -2.46
N GLY A 176 -1.92 5.73 -2.53
CA GLY A 176 -2.57 4.91 -3.55
C GLY A 176 -4.08 5.08 -3.57
N VAL A 177 -4.71 4.97 -2.40
CA VAL A 177 -6.16 5.20 -2.24
C VAL A 177 -6.54 6.62 -2.65
N ALA A 178 -5.79 7.62 -2.18
CA ALA A 178 -6.05 9.02 -2.53
C ALA A 178 -5.92 9.27 -4.05
N ALA A 179 -4.93 8.68 -4.71
CA ALA A 179 -4.71 8.83 -6.15
C ALA A 179 -5.81 8.17 -7.00
N ALA A 180 -6.39 7.07 -6.54
CA ALA A 180 -7.46 6.35 -7.24
C ALA A 180 -8.86 6.98 -7.05
N GLY A 181 -9.01 7.99 -6.18
CA GLY A 181 -10.25 8.75 -5.99
C GLY A 181 -11.34 7.96 -5.24
N PRO A 182 -12.63 8.33 -5.39
CA PRO A 182 -13.74 7.72 -4.64
C PRO A 182 -13.89 6.19 -4.83
N GLU A 183 -13.39 5.67 -5.94
CA GLU A 183 -13.39 4.24 -6.27
C GLU A 183 -12.12 3.52 -5.76
N GLY A 184 -11.12 4.26 -5.28
CA GLY A 184 -9.83 3.74 -4.84
C GLY A 184 -9.88 2.76 -3.69
N ALA A 185 -10.93 2.80 -2.85
CA ALA A 185 -11.17 1.82 -1.80
C ALA A 185 -11.51 0.41 -2.35
N LYS A 186 -11.80 0.29 -3.65
CA LYS A 186 -12.05 -0.99 -4.34
C LYS A 186 -10.81 -1.52 -5.05
N GLU A 187 -9.77 -0.71 -5.21
CA GLU A 187 -8.51 -1.16 -5.79
C GLU A 187 -7.67 -1.87 -4.73
N LEU A 188 -7.02 -2.97 -5.11
CA LEU A 188 -6.06 -3.64 -4.24
C LEU A 188 -4.93 -2.67 -3.88
N ASP A 189 -4.70 -2.51 -2.58
CA ASP A 189 -3.56 -1.74 -2.10
C ASP A 189 -2.23 -2.47 -2.36
N PHE A 190 -1.12 -1.81 -2.05
CA PHE A 190 0.19 -2.39 -2.31
C PHE A 190 0.45 -3.65 -1.46
N ASN A 191 -0.04 -3.69 -0.23
CA ASN A 191 0.08 -4.87 0.64
C ASN A 191 -0.65 -6.08 0.04
N ALA A 192 -1.88 -5.88 -0.44
CA ALA A 192 -2.70 -6.90 -1.08
C ALA A 192 -2.05 -7.37 -2.38
N LYS A 193 -1.63 -6.45 -3.25
CA LYS A 193 -0.91 -6.78 -4.49
C LYS A 193 0.35 -7.61 -4.20
N ARG A 194 1.11 -7.25 -3.18
CA ARG A 194 2.30 -8.00 -2.76
C ARG A 194 1.95 -9.39 -2.24
N SER A 195 0.98 -9.50 -1.32
CA SER A 195 0.57 -10.80 -0.76
C SER A 195 0.05 -11.75 -1.85
N ILE A 196 -0.72 -11.25 -2.81
CA ILE A 196 -1.21 -12.05 -3.95
C ILE A 196 -0.02 -12.58 -4.75
N ARG A 197 0.90 -11.70 -5.16
CA ARG A 197 2.10 -12.07 -5.93
C ARG A 197 2.95 -13.10 -5.19
N ASP A 198 3.28 -12.84 -3.94
CA ASP A 198 4.28 -13.62 -3.20
C ASP A 198 3.70 -14.92 -2.67
N ASP A 199 2.45 -14.92 -2.22
CA ASP A 199 1.84 -16.08 -1.56
C ASP A 199 0.90 -16.87 -2.45
N TYR A 200 0.07 -16.22 -3.26
CA TYR A 200 -0.95 -16.91 -4.07
C TYR A 200 -0.39 -17.31 -5.44
N ASP A 201 0.09 -16.35 -6.24
CA ASP A 201 0.49 -16.57 -7.63
C ASP A 201 1.61 -17.62 -7.74
N THR A 202 2.52 -17.67 -6.75
CA THR A 202 3.63 -18.62 -6.73
C THR A 202 3.22 -20.06 -6.39
N LYS A 203 2.03 -20.27 -5.82
CA LYS A 203 1.64 -21.56 -5.19
C LYS A 203 0.31 -22.12 -5.70
N ILE A 204 -0.55 -21.30 -6.29
CA ILE A 204 -1.92 -21.69 -6.65
C ILE A 204 -1.97 -22.83 -7.67
N ASP A 205 -1.03 -22.90 -8.60
CA ASP A 205 -1.00 -23.96 -9.63
C ASP A 205 -0.92 -25.35 -8.99
N ALA A 206 -0.09 -25.51 -7.95
CA ALA A 206 0.04 -26.79 -7.24
C ALA A 206 -1.27 -27.19 -6.55
N VAL A 207 -2.00 -26.21 -5.98
CA VAL A 207 -3.31 -26.44 -5.35
C VAL A 207 -4.36 -26.78 -6.41
N SER A 208 -4.38 -26.07 -7.53
CA SER A 208 -5.28 -26.35 -8.66
C SER A 208 -5.08 -27.76 -9.23
N GLU A 209 -3.83 -28.18 -9.46
CA GLU A 209 -3.53 -29.54 -9.91
C GLU A 209 -3.96 -30.60 -8.91
N ARG A 210 -3.76 -30.35 -7.61
CA ARG A 210 -4.20 -31.25 -6.55
C ARG A 210 -5.72 -31.46 -6.61
N ILE A 211 -6.51 -30.38 -6.67
CA ILE A 211 -7.97 -30.46 -6.73
C ILE A 211 -8.43 -31.17 -8.01
N LYS A 212 -7.87 -30.83 -9.18
CA LYS A 212 -8.18 -31.50 -10.45
C LYS A 212 -7.98 -33.00 -10.38
N LYS A 213 -6.88 -33.44 -9.77
CA LYS A 213 -6.59 -34.86 -9.59
C LYS A 213 -7.60 -35.54 -8.66
N ILE A 214 -7.96 -34.92 -7.55
CA ILE A 214 -8.92 -35.48 -6.58
C ILE A 214 -10.31 -35.64 -7.21
N LEU A 215 -10.75 -34.67 -8.02
CA LEU A 215 -12.08 -34.67 -8.64
C LEU A 215 -12.12 -35.36 -10.02
N ALA A 216 -10.97 -35.85 -10.50
CA ALA A 216 -10.79 -36.33 -11.87
C ALA A 216 -11.36 -35.37 -12.92
N LEU A 217 -11.01 -34.07 -12.79
CA LEU A 217 -11.40 -33.00 -13.70
C LEU A 217 -10.23 -32.62 -14.62
N PRO A 218 -10.43 -32.62 -15.95
CA PRO A 218 -9.38 -32.20 -16.89
C PRO A 218 -9.15 -30.68 -16.88
N VAL A 219 -10.17 -29.91 -16.52
CA VAL A 219 -10.16 -28.45 -16.45
C VAL A 219 -10.82 -28.03 -15.15
N LEU A 220 -10.23 -27.06 -14.47
CA LEU A 220 -10.76 -26.44 -13.26
C LEU A 220 -10.25 -25.00 -13.22
N THR A 221 -11.12 -24.07 -12.84
CA THR A 221 -10.73 -22.68 -12.60
C THR A 221 -11.00 -22.32 -11.14
N LEU A 222 -9.95 -21.85 -10.45
CA LEU A 222 -10.06 -21.29 -9.11
C LEU A 222 -10.24 -19.77 -9.23
N VAL A 223 -11.36 -19.26 -8.71
CA VAL A 223 -11.76 -17.86 -8.82
C VAL A 223 -11.59 -17.17 -7.47
N PRO A 224 -10.44 -16.51 -7.21
CA PRO A 224 -10.13 -15.94 -5.90
C PRO A 224 -10.95 -14.69 -5.56
N ASN A 225 -11.53 -14.01 -6.57
CA ASN A 225 -12.29 -12.76 -6.43
C ASN A 225 -11.57 -11.65 -5.63
N PHE A 226 -10.25 -11.49 -5.79
CA PHE A 226 -9.44 -10.58 -4.98
C PHE A 226 -10.02 -9.18 -4.85
N SER A 227 -10.29 -8.49 -5.96
CA SER A 227 -10.79 -7.10 -5.91
C SER A 227 -12.14 -6.99 -5.20
N THR A 228 -13.06 -7.94 -5.47
CA THR A 228 -14.38 -7.97 -4.83
C THR A 228 -14.28 -8.25 -3.34
N ASN A 229 -13.50 -9.26 -2.96
CA ASN A 229 -13.31 -9.65 -1.57
C ASN A 229 -12.60 -8.54 -0.78
N PHE A 230 -11.56 -7.94 -1.36
CA PHE A 230 -10.87 -6.78 -0.78
C PHE A 230 -11.83 -5.61 -0.55
N ALA A 231 -12.61 -5.23 -1.55
CA ALA A 231 -13.59 -4.14 -1.42
C ALA A 231 -14.61 -4.40 -0.31
N THR A 232 -15.12 -5.63 -0.20
CA THR A 232 -16.08 -6.02 0.84
C THR A 232 -15.47 -5.95 2.24
N ILE A 233 -14.24 -6.44 2.43
CA ILE A 233 -13.57 -6.40 3.73
C ILE A 233 -13.24 -4.94 4.11
N THR A 234 -12.69 -4.16 3.17
CA THR A 234 -12.39 -2.73 3.36
C THR A 234 -13.64 -1.94 3.77
N ALA A 235 -14.77 -2.16 3.10
CA ALA A 235 -16.03 -1.49 3.45
C ALA A 235 -16.50 -1.85 4.87
N SER A 236 -16.34 -3.11 5.29
CA SER A 236 -16.67 -3.55 6.65
C SER A 236 -15.74 -2.92 7.70
N GLU A 237 -14.45 -2.79 7.40
CA GLU A 237 -13.47 -2.16 8.30
C GLU A 237 -13.80 -0.67 8.51
N LEU A 238 -14.12 0.05 7.43
CA LEU A 238 -14.51 1.47 7.48
C LEU A 238 -15.80 1.68 8.30
N ALA A 239 -16.80 0.82 8.12
CA ALA A 239 -18.03 0.87 8.92
C ALA A 239 -17.77 0.61 10.42
N ALA A 240 -16.82 -0.26 10.74
CA ALA A 240 -16.43 -0.55 12.12
C ALA A 240 -15.67 0.62 12.78
N LYS A 241 -14.78 1.31 12.06
CA LYS A 241 -14.02 2.47 12.59
C LYS A 241 -14.91 3.65 13.00
N GLY A 242 -16.09 3.80 12.39
CA GLY A 242 -17.10 4.80 12.77
C GLY A 242 -17.97 4.42 13.99
N SER A 243 -17.82 3.19 14.49
CA SER A 243 -18.56 2.64 15.62
C SER A 243 -17.58 2.37 16.76
N SER A 244 -17.93 2.62 18.02
CA SER A 244 -17.06 2.30 19.18
C SER A 244 -16.87 0.79 19.42
N GLY A 245 -17.15 -0.05 18.42
CA GLY A 245 -17.08 -1.51 18.48
C GLY A 245 -15.79 -2.01 17.84
N GLN A 246 -15.23 -3.09 18.38
CA GLN A 246 -14.17 -3.85 17.72
C GLN A 246 -14.65 -4.25 16.31
N SER A 247 -13.83 -3.96 15.29
CA SER A 247 -13.97 -4.65 14.01
C SER A 247 -13.92 -6.15 14.28
N GLY A 248 -14.90 -6.92 13.81
CA GLY A 248 -14.86 -8.39 13.89
C GLY A 248 -13.64 -9.00 13.20
N LEU A 249 -12.90 -8.20 12.41
CA LEU A 249 -11.59 -8.53 11.87
C LEU A 249 -10.62 -8.83 13.01
N TRP A 250 -10.30 -10.10 13.18
CA TRP A 250 -9.26 -10.60 14.09
C TRP A 250 -7.88 -10.02 13.79
N ASP A 251 -7.62 -9.65 12.53
CA ASP A 251 -6.36 -9.06 12.08
C ASP A 251 -6.59 -7.68 11.45
N ARG A 252 -5.92 -6.66 12.00
CA ARG A 252 -5.93 -5.28 11.48
C ARG A 252 -5.01 -5.10 10.26
N GLU A 253 -4.21 -6.11 9.93
CA GLU A 253 -3.28 -6.11 8.81
C GLU A 253 -3.66 -7.14 7.73
N TRP A 254 -4.94 -7.52 7.65
CA TRP A 254 -5.46 -8.56 6.76
C TRP A 254 -5.05 -8.38 5.28
N GLN A 255 -4.83 -7.14 4.82
CA GLN A 255 -4.37 -6.84 3.47
C GLN A 255 -3.00 -7.48 3.18
N LYS A 256 -2.12 -7.56 4.19
CA LYS A 256 -0.80 -8.20 4.09
C LYS A 256 -0.89 -9.72 3.92
N HIS A 257 -2.06 -10.29 4.18
CA HIS A 257 -2.29 -11.73 4.20
C HIS A 257 -3.36 -12.20 3.21
N ILE A 258 -3.97 -11.31 2.41
CA ILE A 258 -5.09 -11.68 1.54
C ILE A 258 -4.73 -12.79 0.53
N GLY A 259 -3.52 -12.77 -0.02
CA GLY A 259 -3.03 -13.80 -0.93
C GLY A 259 -2.85 -15.14 -0.23
N ALA A 260 -2.16 -15.13 0.91
CA ALA A 260 -1.93 -16.33 1.72
C ALA A 260 -3.23 -16.97 2.22
N LEU A 261 -4.17 -16.17 2.73
CA LEU A 261 -5.46 -16.65 3.22
C LEU A 261 -6.34 -17.18 2.08
N THR A 262 -6.35 -16.50 0.93
CA THR A 262 -7.09 -16.99 -0.26
C THR A 262 -6.52 -18.32 -0.76
N LEU A 263 -5.20 -18.48 -0.78
CA LEU A 263 -4.57 -19.77 -1.09
C LEU A 263 -4.99 -20.84 -0.08
N GLN A 264 -5.00 -20.49 1.21
CA GLN A 264 -5.41 -21.41 2.27
C GLN A 264 -6.84 -21.91 2.07
N TYR A 265 -7.80 -21.05 1.69
CA TYR A 265 -9.17 -21.47 1.39
C TYR A 265 -9.23 -22.57 0.33
N PHE A 266 -8.48 -22.43 -0.77
CA PHE A 266 -8.44 -23.47 -1.80
C PHE A 266 -7.66 -24.71 -1.37
N SER A 267 -6.56 -24.54 -0.64
CA SER A 267 -5.76 -25.67 -0.15
C SER A 267 -6.57 -26.53 0.82
N GLU A 268 -7.24 -25.91 1.78
CA GLU A 268 -8.06 -26.58 2.79
C GLU A 268 -9.31 -27.22 2.15
N PHE A 269 -9.86 -26.62 1.09
CA PHE A 269 -10.89 -27.28 0.28
C PHE A 269 -10.37 -28.57 -0.34
N ALA A 270 -9.14 -28.58 -0.88
CA ALA A 270 -8.51 -29.80 -1.38
C ALA A 270 -8.32 -30.84 -0.26
N ASP A 271 -7.88 -30.42 0.94
CA ASP A 271 -7.77 -31.28 2.12
C ASP A 271 -9.13 -31.91 2.50
N HIS A 272 -10.21 -31.11 2.45
CA HIS A 272 -11.56 -31.59 2.70
C HIS A 272 -12.00 -32.66 1.70
N LEU A 273 -11.74 -32.45 0.40
CA LEU A 273 -12.07 -33.43 -0.64
C LEU A 273 -11.30 -34.75 -0.45
N GLU A 274 -10.03 -34.68 -0.08
CA GLU A 274 -9.24 -35.88 0.23
C GLU A 274 -9.78 -36.62 1.45
N TYR A 275 -10.12 -35.89 2.50
CA TYR A 275 -10.70 -36.46 3.72
C TYR A 275 -12.04 -37.15 3.45
N ALA A 276 -12.90 -36.54 2.62
CA ALA A 276 -14.18 -37.10 2.20
C ALA A 276 -14.04 -38.27 1.20
N GLY A 277 -12.84 -38.52 0.67
CA GLY A 277 -12.56 -39.69 -0.16
C GLY A 277 -12.81 -39.52 -1.66
N PHE A 278 -13.04 -38.30 -2.16
CA PHE A 278 -13.32 -38.02 -3.59
C PHE A 278 -12.28 -38.64 -4.53
N GLY A 279 -11.00 -38.62 -4.15
CA GLY A 279 -9.92 -39.16 -4.98
C GLY A 279 -9.92 -40.69 -5.13
N LYS A 280 -10.85 -41.40 -4.48
CA LYS A 280 -10.94 -42.87 -4.45
C LYS A 280 -12.35 -43.39 -4.77
N ASP A 281 -13.31 -42.52 -5.01
CA ASP A 281 -14.72 -42.88 -5.21
C ASP A 281 -15.27 -42.18 -6.45
N ASP A 282 -15.52 -42.98 -7.49
CA ASP A 282 -16.03 -42.48 -8.77
C ASP A 282 -17.43 -41.86 -8.62
N MET A 283 -18.28 -42.35 -7.71
CA MET A 283 -19.62 -41.79 -7.50
C MET A 283 -19.57 -40.38 -6.92
N LEU A 284 -18.60 -40.10 -6.02
CA LEU A 284 -18.40 -38.75 -5.48
C LEU A 284 -17.90 -37.79 -6.57
N GLN A 285 -17.00 -38.25 -7.43
CA GLN A 285 -16.51 -37.45 -8.56
C GLN A 285 -17.62 -37.18 -9.59
N GLU A 286 -18.45 -38.18 -9.87
CA GLU A 286 -19.62 -38.04 -10.77
C GLU A 286 -20.64 -37.07 -10.18
N GLY A 287 -21.05 -37.23 -8.93
CA GLY A 287 -21.98 -36.32 -8.26
C GLY A 287 -21.48 -34.87 -8.24
N PHE A 288 -20.17 -34.66 -8.02
CA PHE A 288 -19.57 -33.33 -8.15
C PHE A 288 -19.74 -32.76 -9.56
N LYS A 289 -19.45 -33.54 -10.60
CA LYS A 289 -19.54 -33.11 -12.00
C LYS A 289 -20.98 -32.79 -12.43
N GLU A 290 -21.97 -33.50 -11.89
CA GLU A 290 -23.39 -33.25 -12.17
C GLU A 290 -23.85 -31.89 -11.64
N VAL A 291 -23.31 -31.47 -10.49
CA VAL A 291 -23.73 -30.23 -9.81
C VAL A 291 -22.85 -29.03 -10.18
N VAL A 292 -21.58 -29.25 -10.56
CA VAL A 292 -20.56 -28.21 -10.81
C VAL A 292 -20.22 -28.13 -12.29
N GLU A 293 -21.22 -27.80 -13.11
CA GLU A 293 -21.13 -27.81 -14.57
C GLU A 293 -20.02 -26.90 -15.15
N LYS A 294 -19.66 -25.83 -14.45
CA LYS A 294 -18.67 -24.85 -14.93
C LYS A 294 -17.22 -25.24 -14.63
N ASN A 295 -17.00 -26.27 -13.80
CA ASN A 295 -15.69 -26.61 -13.25
C ASN A 295 -14.99 -25.41 -12.60
N GLU A 296 -15.76 -24.62 -11.84
CA GLU A 296 -15.29 -23.44 -11.15
C GLU A 296 -15.47 -23.59 -9.64
N ILE A 297 -14.47 -23.12 -8.89
CA ILE A 297 -14.54 -22.96 -7.44
C ILE A 297 -14.19 -21.52 -7.11
N ALA A 298 -15.14 -20.79 -6.51
CA ALA A 298 -15.01 -19.38 -6.21
C ALA A 298 -14.94 -19.12 -4.71
N LEU A 299 -14.05 -18.22 -4.29
CA LEU A 299 -14.03 -17.69 -2.92
C LEU A 299 -14.79 -16.37 -2.87
N ARG A 300 -15.72 -16.21 -1.95
CA ARG A 300 -16.51 -14.98 -1.79
C ARG A 300 -16.64 -14.54 -0.34
N VAL A 301 -16.33 -13.28 -0.09
CA VAL A 301 -16.66 -12.61 1.16
C VAL A 301 -18.05 -12.00 1.04
N VAL A 302 -18.97 -12.42 1.89
CA VAL A 302 -20.38 -12.04 1.86
C VAL A 302 -20.80 -11.34 3.15
N GLY A 303 -21.91 -10.59 3.12
CA GLY A 303 -22.39 -9.86 4.29
C GLY A 303 -22.93 -10.75 5.41
N ARG A 304 -23.40 -11.97 5.08
CA ARG A 304 -23.88 -12.98 6.04
C ARG A 304 -23.78 -14.37 5.44
N LEU A 305 -23.61 -15.37 6.30
CA LEU A 305 -23.79 -16.78 5.95
C LEU A 305 -25.25 -17.19 6.18
N GLU A 306 -25.70 -18.22 5.48
CA GLU A 306 -27.05 -18.75 5.61
C GLU A 306 -27.12 -19.82 6.71
N ARG A 307 -26.08 -20.65 6.81
CA ARG A 307 -26.06 -21.84 7.67
C ARG A 307 -24.85 -21.87 8.60
N GLY A 308 -23.69 -21.42 8.10
CA GLY A 308 -22.42 -21.48 8.82
C GLY A 308 -22.21 -20.34 9.82
N THR A 309 -21.25 -20.53 10.73
CA THR A 309 -20.74 -19.44 11.59
C THR A 309 -19.51 -18.78 10.97
N TYR A 310 -18.48 -19.57 10.64
CA TYR A 310 -17.20 -19.05 10.13
C TYR A 310 -17.13 -19.09 8.61
N ASN A 311 -17.48 -20.24 8.03
CA ASN A 311 -17.41 -20.51 6.61
C ASN A 311 -18.63 -21.32 6.18
N GLU A 312 -18.93 -21.31 4.88
CA GLU A 312 -20.02 -22.07 4.27
C GLU A 312 -19.63 -22.48 2.85
N CYS A 313 -19.88 -23.75 2.51
CA CYS A 313 -19.81 -24.23 1.14
C CYS A 313 -21.22 -24.22 0.52
N GLY A 314 -21.32 -23.77 -0.72
CA GLY A 314 -22.55 -23.83 -1.50
C GLY A 314 -22.30 -24.10 -2.97
N VAL A 315 -23.36 -24.39 -3.72
CA VAL A 315 -23.30 -24.39 -5.19
C VAL A 315 -24.27 -23.34 -5.71
N GLU A 316 -23.76 -22.46 -6.56
CA GLU A 316 -24.55 -21.44 -7.26
C GLU A 316 -24.27 -21.52 -8.76
N GLU A 317 -25.31 -21.71 -9.57
CA GLU A 317 -25.21 -21.67 -11.04
C GLU A 317 -24.07 -22.54 -11.60
N GLY A 318 -23.89 -23.76 -11.06
CA GLY A 318 -22.85 -24.69 -11.49
C GLY A 318 -21.43 -24.38 -10.99
N VAL A 319 -21.29 -23.54 -9.95
CA VAL A 319 -20.01 -23.15 -9.33
C VAL A 319 -20.03 -23.52 -7.86
N VAL A 320 -18.96 -24.15 -7.36
CA VAL A 320 -18.76 -24.26 -5.90
C VAL A 320 -18.34 -22.91 -5.35
N VAL A 321 -19.05 -22.41 -4.36
CA VAL A 321 -18.77 -21.14 -3.72
C VAL A 321 -18.37 -21.38 -2.26
N LEU A 322 -17.11 -21.11 -1.96
CA LEU A 322 -16.60 -21.03 -0.59
C LEU A 322 -16.92 -19.63 -0.06
N ARG A 323 -17.71 -19.53 1.01
CA ARG A 323 -18.15 -18.26 1.58
C ARG A 323 -17.59 -18.05 2.97
N THR A 324 -17.27 -16.80 3.27
CA THR A 324 -17.01 -16.32 4.63
C THR A 324 -17.55 -14.88 4.76
N THR A 325 -17.50 -14.33 5.97
CA THR A 325 -17.84 -12.91 6.20
C THR A 325 -16.58 -12.11 6.54
N PRO A 326 -16.59 -10.77 6.41
CA PRO A 326 -15.43 -9.97 6.80
C PRO A 326 -14.94 -10.27 8.21
N GLY A 327 -15.85 -10.44 9.19
CA GLY A 327 -15.48 -10.72 10.58
C GLY A 327 -14.86 -12.11 10.83
N TYR A 328 -14.95 -13.03 9.87
CA TYR A 328 -14.36 -14.37 9.98
C TYR A 328 -13.37 -14.69 8.86
N TRP A 329 -12.95 -13.68 8.09
CA TRP A 329 -11.97 -13.84 7.01
C TRP A 329 -10.70 -14.52 7.52
N GLY A 330 -10.38 -15.71 7.02
CA GLY A 330 -9.18 -16.46 7.45
C GLY A 330 -9.34 -17.22 8.78
N THR A 331 -10.53 -17.24 9.38
CA THR A 331 -10.81 -18.02 10.59
C THR A 331 -11.33 -19.40 10.23
N ASN A 332 -10.76 -20.45 10.84
CA ASN A 332 -11.19 -21.84 10.68
C ASN A 332 -11.34 -22.27 9.21
N VAL A 333 -10.36 -21.89 8.37
CA VAL A 333 -10.40 -22.09 6.91
C VAL A 333 -10.55 -23.56 6.52
N GLY A 334 -10.07 -24.50 7.35
CA GLY A 334 -10.33 -25.94 7.23
C GLY A 334 -11.80 -26.35 7.11
N GLN A 335 -12.72 -25.49 7.55
CA GLN A 335 -14.16 -25.71 7.47
C GLN A 335 -14.80 -25.22 6.16
N ALA A 336 -14.02 -24.63 5.24
CA ALA A 336 -14.56 -24.01 4.04
C ALA A 336 -15.29 -24.99 3.11
N GLY A 337 -14.91 -26.26 3.11
CA GLY A 337 -15.57 -27.31 2.33
C GLY A 337 -16.72 -28.02 3.04
N GLU A 338 -16.98 -27.74 4.33
CA GLU A 338 -18.02 -28.42 5.10
C GLU A 338 -19.40 -28.25 4.46
N GLY A 339 -20.19 -29.33 4.44
CA GLY A 339 -21.51 -29.36 3.84
C GLY A 339 -21.54 -29.64 2.33
N LEU A 340 -20.38 -29.76 1.65
CA LEU A 340 -20.35 -30.09 0.22
C LEU A 340 -21.11 -31.38 -0.11
N MET A 341 -20.95 -32.42 0.71
CA MET A 341 -21.60 -33.72 0.49
C MET A 341 -23.13 -33.65 0.47
N ASP A 342 -23.73 -32.72 1.23
CA ASP A 342 -25.19 -32.56 1.27
C ASP A 342 -25.72 -31.82 0.03
N LEU A 343 -24.83 -31.32 -0.83
CA LEU A 343 -25.14 -30.56 -2.04
C LEU A 343 -24.98 -31.38 -3.32
N LEU A 344 -24.38 -32.58 -3.24
CA LEU A 344 -24.18 -33.51 -4.35
C LEU A 344 -25.35 -34.50 -4.44
#